data_AF-A0A7Y3R9C9-F1
#
_entry.id   AF-A0A7Y3R9C9-F1
#
_cell.length_a   1.000
_cell.length_b   1.000
_cell.length_c   1.000
_cell.angle_alpha   90.00
_cell.angle_beta   90.00
_cell.angle_gamma   90.00
#
_symmetry.space_group_name_H-M   'P 1'
#
loop_
_entity.id
_entity.type
_entity.pdbx_description
1 polymer ?
#
loop_
_entity_poly.entity_id
_entity_poly.type
_entity_poly.pdbx_seq_one_letter_code
_entity_poly.pdbx_strand_id
1 'polypeptide(L)'
;MGLFNNHEKKVIAELCKKSEDISNDISKEINELLDDLKTDYEENKVVLKEFNDFVSELEAKLSPQDLEKLHSFSSRLYKVKRCAKKGVEAMRELARDQKKATSETIREYQEYLYA
;
A
#
# COMPACT_ATOMS: atom_id res chain seq x y z
N MET A 1 -4.29 23.31 -34.57
CA MET A 1 -5.61 23.74 -35.07
C MET A 1 -6.19 22.74 -36.06
N GLY A 2 -6.55 21.55 -35.56
CA GLY A 2 -7.49 20.63 -36.22
C GLY A 2 -6.89 19.47 -37.02
N LEU A 3 -6.00 18.66 -36.43
CA LEU A 3 -5.50 17.42 -37.06
C LEU A 3 -6.44 16.21 -36.89
N PHE A 4 -7.47 16.29 -36.04
CA PHE A 4 -8.39 15.18 -35.76
C PHE A 4 -9.82 15.43 -36.22
N ASN A 5 -10.42 14.44 -36.89
CA ASN A 5 -11.83 14.43 -37.28
C ASN A 5 -12.75 14.10 -36.06
N ASN A 6 -14.06 14.32 -36.21
CA ASN A 6 -15.03 14.11 -35.11
C ASN A 6 -15.04 12.67 -34.56
N HIS A 7 -14.69 11.69 -35.38
CA HIS A 7 -14.61 10.30 -34.95
C HIS A 7 -13.39 10.07 -34.04
N GLU A 8 -12.23 10.59 -34.43
CA GLU A 8 -10.99 10.51 -33.63
C GLU A 8 -11.13 11.23 -32.28
N LYS A 9 -11.78 12.40 -32.26
CA LYS A 9 -12.09 13.10 -30.99
C LYS A 9 -12.99 12.27 -30.07
N LYS A 10 -13.97 11.57 -30.64
CA LYS A 10 -14.86 10.68 -29.88
C LYS A 10 -14.09 9.48 -29.32
N VAL A 11 -13.23 8.86 -30.11
CA VAL A 11 -12.36 7.75 -29.67
C VAL A 11 -11.44 8.20 -28.54
N ILE A 12 -10.80 9.37 -28.65
CA ILE A 12 -9.93 9.90 -27.59
C ILE A 12 -10.73 10.19 -26.32
N ALA A 13 -11.94 10.76 -26.42
CA ALA A 13 -12.80 10.99 -25.26
C ALA A 13 -13.23 9.68 -24.56
N GLU A 14 -13.55 8.64 -25.33
CA GLU A 14 -13.86 7.30 -24.80
C GLU A 14 -12.63 6.68 -24.11
N LEU A 15 -11.43 6.85 -24.68
CA LEU A 15 -10.17 6.41 -24.05
C LEU A 15 -9.87 7.19 -22.76
N CYS A 16 -10.09 8.50 -22.73
CA CYS A 16 -9.96 9.32 -21.52
C CYS A 16 -10.82 8.75 -20.39
N LYS A 17 -12.11 8.58 -20.69
CA LYS A 17 -13.09 8.12 -19.72
C LYS A 17 -12.73 6.73 -19.20
N LYS A 18 -12.38 5.80 -20.10
CA LYS A 18 -11.96 4.45 -19.70
C LYS A 18 -10.69 4.46 -18.84
N SER A 19 -9.73 5.33 -19.14
CA SER A 19 -8.51 5.49 -18.36
C SER A 19 -8.81 6.03 -16.94
N GLU A 20 -9.73 7.01 -16.86
CA GLU A 20 -10.19 7.59 -15.59
C GLU A 20 -10.94 6.55 -14.74
N ASP A 21 -11.88 5.80 -15.35
CA ASP A 21 -12.62 4.74 -14.68
C ASP A 21 -11.68 3.67 -14.09
N ILE A 22 -10.76 3.14 -14.92
CA ILE A 22 -9.77 2.14 -14.49
C ILE A 22 -8.87 2.70 -13.38
N SER A 23 -8.43 3.95 -13.49
CA SER A 23 -7.58 4.54 -12.46
C SER A 23 -8.29 4.74 -11.14
N ASN A 24 -9.57 5.12 -11.17
CA ASN A 24 -10.38 5.25 -9.96
C ASN A 24 -10.57 3.89 -9.28
N ASP A 25 -10.81 2.83 -10.06
CA ASP A 25 -10.92 1.46 -9.53
C ASP A 25 -9.60 1.00 -8.89
N ILE A 26 -8.46 1.15 -9.58
CA ILE A 26 -7.14 0.83 -9.03
C ILE A 26 -6.85 1.64 -7.76
N SER A 27 -7.17 2.94 -7.78
CA SER A 27 -6.98 3.81 -6.61
C SER A 27 -7.83 3.36 -5.42
N LYS A 28 -9.06 2.92 -5.67
CA LYS A 28 -9.94 2.37 -4.64
C LYS A 28 -9.38 1.08 -4.06
N GLU A 29 -9.00 0.13 -4.89
CA GLU A 29 -8.39 -1.14 -4.45
C GLU A 29 -7.11 -0.91 -3.63
N ILE A 30 -6.23 0.00 -4.07
CA ILE A 30 -5.01 0.32 -3.33
C ILE A 30 -5.34 0.91 -1.96
N ASN A 31 -6.34 1.78 -1.85
CA ASN A 31 -6.75 2.36 -0.57
C ASN A 31 -7.36 1.33 0.38
N GLU A 32 -8.21 0.44 -0.13
CA GLU A 32 -8.80 -0.66 0.65
C GLU A 32 -7.70 -1.58 1.21
N LEU A 33 -6.78 -2.04 0.36
CA LEU A 33 -5.64 -2.87 0.77
C LEU A 33 -4.72 -2.15 1.77
N LEU A 34 -4.56 -0.83 1.63
CA LEU A 34 -3.75 -0.03 2.56
C LEU A 34 -4.40 0.07 3.94
N ASP A 35 -5.72 0.24 3.99
CA ASP A 35 -6.49 0.31 5.24
C ASP A 35 -6.52 -1.04 5.97
N ASP A 36 -6.71 -2.15 5.24
CA ASP A 36 -6.63 -3.50 5.80
C ASP A 36 -5.25 -3.76 6.41
N LEU A 37 -4.18 -3.50 5.64
CA LEU A 37 -2.82 -3.74 6.11
C LEU A 37 -2.43 -2.84 7.29
N LYS A 38 -2.98 -1.62 7.35
CA LYS A 38 -2.78 -0.71 8.48
C LYS A 38 -3.51 -1.22 9.74
N THR A 39 -4.71 -1.75 9.58
CA THR A 39 -5.49 -2.36 10.67
C THR A 39 -4.73 -3.55 11.24
N ASP A 40 -4.31 -4.50 10.38
CA ASP A 40 -3.48 -5.65 10.77
C ASP A 40 -2.19 -5.22 11.47
N TYR A 41 -1.54 -4.15 11.01
CA TYR A 41 -0.32 -3.64 11.65
C TYR A 41 -0.56 -3.11 13.06
N GLU A 42 -1.65 -2.35 13.28
CA GLU A 42 -1.96 -1.81 14.61
C GLU A 42 -2.40 -2.91 15.57
N GLU A 43 -3.18 -3.91 15.11
CA GLU A 43 -3.51 -5.10 15.91
C GLU A 43 -2.24 -5.87 16.32
N ASN A 44 -1.35 -6.14 15.37
CA ASN A 44 -0.07 -6.79 15.65
C ASN A 44 0.81 -5.99 16.61
N LYS A 45 0.70 -4.66 16.63
CA LYS A 45 1.45 -3.81 17.54
C LYS A 45 0.96 -3.94 18.99
N VAL A 46 -0.33 -4.15 19.21
CA VAL A 46 -0.90 -4.44 20.54
C VAL A 46 -0.41 -5.81 21.01
N VAL A 47 -0.57 -6.85 20.18
CA VAL A 47 -0.13 -8.22 20.49
C VAL A 47 1.35 -8.28 20.82
N LEU A 48 2.21 -7.56 20.08
CA LEU A 48 3.65 -7.51 20.38
C LEU A 48 3.96 -6.84 21.71
N LYS A 49 3.16 -5.86 22.12
CA LYS A 49 3.34 -5.22 23.42
C LYS A 49 3.00 -6.21 24.54
N GLU A 50 1.84 -6.87 24.45
CA GLU A 50 1.42 -7.90 25.40
C GLU A 50 2.43 -9.06 25.46
N PHE A 51 2.94 -9.48 24.31
CA PHE A 51 3.98 -10.50 24.23
C PHE A 51 5.26 -10.08 24.94
N ASN A 52 5.71 -8.84 24.78
CA ASN A 52 6.90 -8.36 25.51
C ASN A 52 6.66 -8.31 27.02
N ASP A 53 5.49 -7.83 27.45
CA ASP A 53 5.12 -7.81 28.87
C ASP A 53 5.15 -9.23 29.46
N PHE A 54 4.60 -10.21 28.72
CA PHE A 54 4.64 -11.63 29.09
C PHE A 54 6.06 -12.22 29.10
N VAL A 55 6.90 -11.86 28.13
CA VAL A 55 8.31 -12.29 28.09
C VAL A 55 9.05 -11.78 29.33
N SER A 56 8.86 -10.51 29.71
CA SER A 56 9.48 -9.94 30.92
C SER A 56 9.02 -10.63 32.20
N GLU A 57 7.78 -11.10 32.28
CA GLU A 57 7.30 -11.91 33.42
C GLU A 57 7.91 -13.31 33.47
N LEU A 58 8.26 -13.88 32.31
CA LEU A 58 8.86 -15.20 32.17
C LEU A 58 10.38 -15.20 32.38
N GLU A 59 11.07 -14.10 32.11
CA GLU A 59 12.52 -13.97 32.28
C GLU A 59 12.99 -14.35 33.70
N ALA A 60 12.18 -14.03 34.72
CA ALA A 60 12.49 -14.38 36.12
C ALA A 60 12.27 -15.88 36.46
N LYS A 61 11.65 -16.65 35.57
CA LYS A 61 11.19 -18.04 35.81
C LYS A 61 11.82 -19.07 34.87
N LEU A 62 12.52 -18.62 33.82
CA LEU A 62 13.06 -19.49 32.79
C LEU A 62 14.53 -19.86 33.01
N SER A 63 14.91 -21.02 32.49
CA SER A 63 16.31 -21.41 32.39
C SER A 63 17.05 -20.51 31.38
N PRO A 64 18.38 -20.29 31.52
CA PRO A 64 19.14 -19.47 30.57
C PRO A 64 19.00 -19.92 29.10
N GLN A 65 18.92 -21.22 28.85
CA GLN A 65 18.75 -21.78 27.49
C GLN A 65 17.37 -21.48 26.90
N ASP A 66 16.32 -21.51 27.71
CA ASP A 66 14.97 -21.24 27.24
C ASP A 66 14.73 -19.73 27.05
N LEU A 67 15.41 -18.92 27.87
CA LEU A 67 15.44 -17.46 27.75
C LEU A 67 16.12 -17.03 26.43
N GLU A 68 17.20 -17.70 26.05
CA GLU A 68 17.88 -17.47 24.77
C GLU A 68 17.02 -17.86 23.56
N LYS A 69 16.31 -19.00 23.63
CA LYS A 69 15.32 -19.39 22.60
C LYS A 69 14.19 -18.37 22.49
N LEU A 70 13.69 -17.88 23.63
CA LEU A 70 12.62 -16.90 23.70
C LEU A 70 13.05 -15.58 23.04
N HIS A 71 14.23 -15.05 23.38
CA HIS A 71 14.78 -13.85 22.73
C HIS A 71 14.99 -14.02 21.22
N SER A 72 15.51 -15.18 20.79
CA SER A 72 15.67 -15.49 19.37
C SER A 72 14.33 -15.47 18.62
N PHE A 73 13.30 -16.04 19.24
CA PHE A 73 11.94 -16.05 18.69
C PHE A 73 11.34 -14.63 18.65
N SER A 74 11.44 -13.86 19.74
CA SER A 74 11.01 -12.47 19.82
C SER A 74 11.66 -11.61 18.71
N SER A 75 12.97 -11.76 18.50
CA SER A 75 13.71 -11.06 17.45
C SER A 75 13.19 -11.38 16.04
N ARG A 76 12.83 -12.64 15.77
CA ARG A 76 12.23 -13.05 14.49
C ARG A 76 10.83 -12.46 14.30
N LEU A 77 10.01 -12.43 15.35
CA LEU A 77 8.68 -11.79 15.36
C LEU A 77 8.78 -10.28 15.04
N TYR A 78 9.75 -9.59 15.61
CA TYR A 78 10.03 -8.18 15.26
C TYR A 78 10.34 -7.96 13.78
N LYS A 79 11.04 -8.91 13.12
CA LYS A 79 11.32 -8.84 11.68
C LYS A 79 10.04 -8.98 10.84
N VAL A 80 9.10 -9.83 11.25
CA VAL A 80 7.79 -9.99 10.58
C VAL A 80 7.00 -8.68 10.62
N LYS A 81 6.94 -8.02 11.79
CA LYS A 81 6.32 -6.69 11.92
C LYS A 81 6.94 -5.65 10.97
N ARG A 82 8.27 -5.65 10.86
CA ARG A 82 9.00 -4.73 9.96
C ARG A 82 8.67 -5.00 8.48
N CYS A 83 8.43 -6.26 8.12
CA CYS A 83 7.98 -6.63 6.77
C CYS A 83 6.60 -6.02 6.47
N ALA A 84 5.64 -6.16 7.38
CA ALA A 84 4.31 -5.56 7.22
C ALA A 84 4.36 -4.04 7.05
N LYS A 85 5.17 -3.33 7.87
CA LYS A 85 5.38 -1.87 7.74
C LYS A 85 5.90 -1.48 6.35
N LYS A 86 6.86 -2.24 5.80
CA LYS A 86 7.40 -2.00 4.45
C LYS A 86 6.34 -2.24 3.37
N GLY A 87 5.45 -3.23 3.56
CA GLY A 87 4.31 -3.46 2.67
C GLY A 87 3.38 -2.25 2.60
N VAL A 88 3.02 -1.68 3.76
CA VAL A 88 2.19 -0.45 3.84
C VAL A 88 2.86 0.70 3.11
N GLU A 89 4.16 0.91 3.35
CA GLU A 89 4.92 1.97 2.70
C GLU A 89 5.00 1.78 1.18
N ALA A 90 5.23 0.55 0.70
CA ALA A 90 5.25 0.23 -0.73
C ALA A 90 3.88 0.45 -1.40
N MET A 91 2.79 0.02 -0.77
CA MET A 91 1.43 0.25 -1.27
C MET A 91 1.10 1.74 -1.36
N ARG A 92 1.55 2.53 -0.38
CA ARG A 92 1.36 3.99 -0.38
C ARG A 92 2.11 4.67 -1.53
N GLU A 93 3.33 4.25 -1.84
CA GLU A 93 4.08 4.78 -2.97
C GLU A 93 3.44 4.37 -4.30
N LEU A 94 3.01 3.11 -4.45
CA LEU A 94 2.25 2.66 -5.63
C LEU A 94 0.98 3.50 -5.85
N ALA A 95 0.24 3.83 -4.80
CA ALA A 95 -0.93 4.71 -4.87
C ALA A 95 -0.57 6.09 -5.44
N ARG A 96 0.56 6.65 -5.00
CA ARG A 96 1.03 7.98 -5.41
C ARG A 96 1.47 7.98 -6.87
N ASP A 97 2.24 6.98 -7.26
CA ASP A 97 2.73 6.82 -8.63
C ASP A 97 1.55 6.62 -9.59
N GLN A 98 0.57 5.80 -9.23
CA GLN A 98 -0.64 5.61 -10.01
C GLN A 98 -1.42 6.92 -10.21
N LYS A 99 -1.61 7.69 -9.14
CA LYS A 99 -2.29 8.98 -9.20
C LYS A 99 -1.54 9.97 -10.11
N LYS A 100 -0.22 10.00 -10.02
CA LYS A 100 0.63 10.85 -10.85
C LYS A 100 0.52 10.46 -12.32
N ALA A 101 0.72 9.18 -12.64
CA ALA A 101 0.63 8.66 -14.00
C ALA A 101 -0.74 8.96 -14.63
N THR A 102 -1.82 8.76 -13.87
CA THR A 102 -3.18 9.05 -14.33
C THR A 102 -3.37 10.54 -14.65
N SER A 103 -2.87 11.42 -13.78
CA SER A 103 -2.97 12.87 -13.99
C SER A 103 -2.20 13.32 -15.24
N GLU A 104 -1.03 12.73 -15.49
CA GLU A 104 -0.22 12.98 -16.68
C GLU A 104 -0.93 12.47 -17.95
N THR A 105 -1.45 11.23 -17.93
CA THR A 105 -2.21 10.65 -19.05
C THR A 105 -3.47 11.45 -19.41
N ILE A 106 -4.23 11.90 -18.40
CA ILE A 106 -5.41 12.76 -18.64
C ILE A 106 -5.00 14.08 -19.29
N ARG A 107 -3.90 14.70 -18.82
CA ARG A 107 -3.39 15.95 -19.38
C ARG A 107 -2.99 15.77 -20.85
N GLU A 108 -2.27 14.70 -21.18
CA GLU A 108 -1.89 14.39 -22.56
C GLU A 108 -3.12 14.25 -23.46
N TYR A 109 -4.15 13.52 -23.02
CA TYR A 109 -5.37 13.40 -23.81
C TYR A 109 -6.11 14.74 -23.96
N GLN A 110 -6.14 15.60 -22.94
CA GLN A 110 -6.72 16.93 -23.03
C GLN A 110 -5.93 17.80 -24.04
N GLU A 111 -4.61 17.75 -24.02
CA GLU A 111 -3.77 18.41 -25.03
C GLU A 111 -4.12 17.92 -26.44
N TYR A 112 -4.33 16.61 -26.64
CA TYR A 112 -4.76 16.07 -27.94
C TYR A 112 -6.17 16.50 -28.35
N LEU A 113 -7.11 16.64 -27.41
CA LEU A 113 -8.50 17.02 -27.69
C LEU A 113 -8.66 18.53 -28.00
N TYR A 114 -7.81 19.37 -27.41
CA TYR A 114 -7.96 20.83 -27.42
C TYR A 114 -6.83 21.61 -28.13
N ALA A 115 -5.85 20.94 -28.76
CA ALA A 115 -4.82 21.56 -29.64
C ALA A 115 -5.23 21.68 -31.14
#